data_AF-A0A923PZ37-F1
#
_entry.id   AF-A0A923PZ37-F1
#
_cell.length_a   1.000
_cell.length_b   1.000
_cell.length_c   1.000
_cell.angle_alpha   90.00
_cell.angle_beta   90.00
_cell.angle_gamma   90.00
#
_symmetry.space_group_name_H-M   'P 1'
#
loop_
_entity.id
_entity.type
_entity.pdbx_description
1 polymer ?
#
loop_
_entity_poly.entity_id
_entity_poly.type
_entity_poly.pdbx_seq_one_letter_code
_entity_poly.pdbx_strand_id
1 'polypeptide(L)'
;MKFVKTLLVASLALVSSLAARADDSAQAWLENYYKNPQPAQLVSRTYDLSQDGYFNGAGQPAIAIGFFAEVFAKNPAKIDQWFASFRDLPISEQRLLASALWQSGNAKGRAELIRVSADSSVRPQITRLAAQPAVSVASTTVRSASSMNLQWGAFLATGDEKHVTSILAALGRGERDLTDTARYALAEHAAAHPRVLAICRDQLDRQPASVRTELQAAVKAAEANKPTI
;
A
#
# COMPACT_ATOMS: atom_id res chain seq x y z
N MET A 1 -23.89 9.05 64.76
CA MET A 1 -24.34 8.47 63.47
C MET A 1 -23.61 9.26 62.36
N LYS A 2 -22.80 8.68 61.46
CA LYS A 2 -23.19 7.88 60.25
C LYS A 2 -24.34 8.57 59.49
N PHE A 3 -24.33 8.89 58.19
CA PHE A 3 -23.41 8.68 57.06
C PHE A 3 -23.39 10.00 56.20
N VAL A 4 -22.72 10.19 55.04
CA VAL A 4 -21.86 9.36 54.17
C VAL A 4 -20.85 10.26 53.40
N LYS A 5 -19.88 9.69 52.67
CA LYS A 5 -19.16 10.30 51.54
C LYS A 5 -19.63 9.64 50.22
N THR A 6 -19.33 10.30 49.10
CA THR A 6 -18.96 9.71 47.78
C THR A 6 -19.90 10.06 46.62
N LEU A 7 -19.35 10.80 45.66
CA LEU A 7 -19.71 10.73 44.26
C LEU A 7 -18.47 11.16 43.44
N LEU A 8 -17.75 10.18 42.88
CA LEU A 8 -16.67 10.42 41.93
C LEU A 8 -16.49 9.21 40.99
N VAL A 9 -16.09 9.51 39.75
CA VAL A 9 -15.61 8.59 38.70
C VAL A 9 -16.65 7.71 38.01
N ALA A 10 -17.06 8.14 36.81
CA ALA A 10 -17.56 7.29 35.74
C ALA A 10 -17.10 7.84 34.37
N SER A 11 -15.79 7.96 34.16
CA SER A 11 -15.24 8.67 32.98
C SER A 11 -13.87 8.17 32.49
N LEU A 12 -13.56 6.87 32.63
CA LEU A 12 -12.24 6.31 32.24
C LEU A 12 -12.26 5.08 31.31
N ALA A 13 -13.43 4.62 30.84
CA ALA A 13 -13.55 3.37 30.08
C ALA A 13 -13.58 3.52 28.55
N LEU A 14 -13.88 4.71 28.00
CA LEU A 14 -14.06 4.86 26.54
C LEU A 14 -12.74 4.88 25.74
N VAL A 15 -11.67 5.43 26.30
CA VAL A 15 -10.42 5.71 25.56
C VAL A 15 -9.68 4.44 25.16
N SER A 16 -9.60 3.43 26.04
CA SER A 16 -8.86 2.19 25.79
C SER A 16 -9.41 1.37 24.61
N SER A 17 -10.70 1.48 24.33
CA SER A 17 -11.39 0.72 23.28
C SER A 17 -11.29 1.31 21.87
N LEU A 18 -10.74 2.52 21.74
CA LEU A 18 -10.41 3.17 20.48
C LEU A 18 -8.96 2.87 20.06
N ALA A 19 -8.01 2.96 21.00
CA ALA A 19 -6.60 2.62 20.74
C ALA A 19 -6.45 1.15 20.30
N ALA A 20 -7.05 0.20 21.03
CA ALA A 20 -7.00 -1.23 20.68
C ALA A 20 -7.71 -1.58 19.35
N ARG A 21 -8.55 -0.70 18.80
CA ARG A 21 -9.16 -0.87 17.47
C ARG A 21 -8.28 -0.35 16.34
N ALA A 22 -7.43 0.64 16.59
CA ALA A 22 -6.53 1.18 15.57
C ALA A 22 -5.51 0.12 15.11
N ASP A 23 -4.96 -0.64 16.06
CA ASP A 23 -3.96 -1.69 15.83
C ASP A 23 -4.48 -2.93 15.06
N ASP A 24 -5.80 -3.15 15.00
CA ASP A 24 -6.44 -4.27 14.27
C ASP A 24 -7.28 -3.79 13.07
N SER A 25 -7.14 -2.53 12.65
CA SER A 25 -7.80 -1.99 11.46
C SER A 25 -7.28 -2.67 10.18
N ALA A 26 -8.13 -2.78 9.16
CA ALA A 26 -7.73 -3.43 7.91
C ALA A 26 -6.68 -2.62 7.12
N GLN A 27 -6.65 -1.29 7.32
CA GLN A 27 -5.56 -0.45 6.85
C GLN A 27 -4.24 -0.75 7.60
N ALA A 28 -4.24 -0.82 8.93
CA ALA A 28 -3.05 -1.19 9.69
C ALA A 28 -2.54 -2.60 9.34
N TRP A 29 -3.45 -3.54 9.06
CA TRP A 29 -3.13 -4.87 8.52
C TRP A 29 -2.38 -4.78 7.18
N LEU A 30 -2.86 -3.97 6.22
CA LEU A 30 -2.22 -3.77 4.93
C LEU A 30 -0.83 -3.13 5.09
N GLU A 31 -0.73 -2.07 5.89
CA GLU A 31 0.50 -1.31 6.15
C GLU A 31 1.57 -2.10 6.91
N ASN A 32 1.20 -3.19 7.58
CA ASN A 32 2.13 -4.02 8.36
C ASN A 32 2.26 -5.45 7.84
N TYR A 33 1.59 -5.80 6.75
CA TYR A 33 1.52 -7.18 6.21
C TYR A 33 2.90 -7.82 6.00
N TYR A 34 3.89 -7.08 5.48
CA TYR A 34 5.24 -7.61 5.27
C TYR A 34 5.91 -8.14 6.55
N LYS A 35 5.50 -7.67 7.74
CA LYS A 35 6.05 -8.12 9.03
C LYS A 35 5.57 -9.54 9.38
N ASN A 36 4.35 -9.90 8.96
CA ASN A 36 3.75 -11.22 9.18
C ASN A 36 2.68 -11.49 8.10
N PRO A 37 3.08 -12.01 6.91
CA PRO A 37 2.15 -12.21 5.79
C PRO A 37 1.01 -13.17 6.12
N GLN A 38 -0.23 -12.69 6.03
CA GLN A 38 -1.45 -13.42 6.39
C GLN A 38 -2.40 -13.61 5.18
N PRO A 39 -2.01 -14.39 4.15
CA PRO A 39 -2.83 -14.57 2.95
C PRO A 39 -4.19 -15.24 3.23
N ALA A 40 -4.36 -15.94 4.36
CA ALA A 40 -5.65 -16.49 4.77
C ALA A 40 -6.69 -15.40 5.11
N GLN A 41 -6.25 -14.21 5.56
CA GLN A 41 -7.14 -13.09 5.89
C GLN A 41 -7.44 -12.18 4.69
N LEU A 42 -6.84 -12.44 3.52
CA LEU A 42 -6.91 -11.52 2.38
C LEU A 42 -8.35 -11.14 2.00
N VAL A 43 -9.26 -12.11 1.95
CA VAL A 43 -10.65 -11.85 1.57
C VAL A 43 -11.34 -10.96 2.59
N SER A 44 -11.35 -11.33 3.87
CA SER A 44 -12.04 -10.54 4.91
C SER A 44 -11.48 -9.13 5.00
N ARG A 45 -10.15 -8.98 5.01
CA ARG A 45 -9.51 -7.66 5.10
C ARG A 45 -9.76 -6.79 3.87
N THR A 46 -9.92 -7.37 2.67
CA THR A 46 -10.37 -6.61 1.48
C THR A 46 -11.82 -6.11 1.64
N TYR A 47 -12.72 -6.91 2.25
CA TYR A 47 -14.08 -6.44 2.55
C TYR A 47 -14.10 -5.35 3.62
N ASP A 48 -13.29 -5.47 4.67
CA ASP A 48 -13.13 -4.43 5.69
C ASP A 48 -12.63 -3.11 5.05
N LEU A 49 -11.57 -3.17 4.22
CA LEU A 49 -11.06 -2.02 3.46
C LEU A 49 -12.10 -1.40 2.51
N SER A 50 -12.98 -2.22 1.93
CA SER A 50 -14.11 -1.77 1.10
C SER A 50 -15.14 -0.99 1.93
N GLN A 51 -15.54 -1.54 3.08
CA GLN A 51 -16.50 -0.92 4.00
C GLN A 51 -15.97 0.39 4.61
N ASP A 52 -14.68 0.43 4.96
CA ASP A 52 -13.99 1.63 5.44
C ASP A 52 -13.76 2.68 4.33
N GLY A 53 -14.05 2.34 3.05
CA GLY A 53 -13.93 3.24 1.91
C GLY A 53 -12.50 3.50 1.44
N TYR A 54 -11.51 2.72 1.89
CA TYR A 54 -10.08 2.87 1.59
C TYR A 54 -9.79 2.94 0.07
N PHE A 55 -10.53 2.19 -0.75
CA PHE A 55 -10.32 2.22 -2.20
C PHE A 55 -10.77 3.52 -2.88
N ASN A 56 -11.32 4.49 -2.13
CA ASN A 56 -11.70 5.82 -2.64
C ASN A 56 -10.73 6.94 -2.22
N GLY A 57 -9.80 6.69 -1.29
CA GLY A 57 -8.88 7.71 -0.81
C GLY A 57 -7.82 8.12 -1.84
N ALA A 58 -7.33 9.35 -1.74
CA ALA A 58 -6.32 9.87 -2.67
C ALA A 58 -5.06 9.00 -2.65
N GLY A 59 -4.69 8.45 -3.81
CA GLY A 59 -3.51 7.58 -3.96
C GLY A 59 -3.66 6.14 -3.44
N GLN A 60 -4.65 5.86 -2.58
CA GLN A 60 -4.92 4.52 -2.00
C GLN A 60 -5.23 3.43 -3.05
N PRO A 61 -5.94 3.70 -4.18
CA PRO A 61 -6.08 2.73 -5.27
C PRO A 61 -4.76 2.18 -5.82
N ALA A 62 -3.74 3.04 -5.95
CA ALA A 62 -2.44 2.62 -6.46
C ALA A 62 -1.65 1.81 -5.43
N ILE A 63 -1.75 2.17 -4.14
CA ILE A 63 -1.18 1.37 -3.04
C ILE A 63 -1.84 -0.02 -3.01
N ALA A 64 -3.18 -0.07 -3.07
CA ALA A 64 -3.92 -1.33 -3.10
C ALA A 64 -3.53 -2.20 -4.30
N ILE A 65 -3.43 -1.64 -5.51
CA ILE A 65 -3.02 -2.39 -6.71
C ILE A 65 -1.60 -2.97 -6.54
N GLY A 66 -0.65 -2.16 -6.06
CA GLY A 66 0.72 -2.60 -5.81
C GLY A 66 0.79 -3.74 -4.80
N PHE A 67 0.03 -3.60 -3.71
CA PHE A 67 -0.07 -4.59 -2.64
C PHE A 67 -0.65 -5.92 -3.13
N PHE A 68 -1.86 -5.87 -3.71
CA PHE A 68 -2.54 -7.07 -4.17
C PHE A 68 -1.77 -7.77 -5.30
N ALA A 69 -1.06 -7.04 -6.18
CA ALA A 69 -0.26 -7.65 -7.24
C ALA A 69 0.84 -8.56 -6.70
N GLU A 70 1.61 -8.13 -5.70
CA GLU A 70 2.65 -8.97 -5.07
C GLU A 70 2.04 -10.11 -4.23
N VAL A 71 0.92 -9.88 -3.51
CA VAL A 71 0.23 -10.95 -2.78
C VAL A 71 -0.29 -12.03 -3.74
N PHE A 72 -0.88 -11.64 -4.86
CA PHE A 72 -1.36 -12.56 -5.91
C PHE A 72 -0.22 -13.31 -6.59
N ALA A 73 0.89 -12.64 -6.92
CA ALA A 73 2.08 -13.26 -7.51
C ALA A 73 2.67 -14.35 -6.59
N LYS A 74 2.69 -14.11 -5.27
CA LYS A 74 3.16 -15.08 -4.27
C LYS A 74 2.18 -16.20 -3.94
N ASN A 75 0.91 -16.11 -4.35
CA ASN A 75 -0.15 -17.06 -3.99
C ASN A 75 -1.00 -17.53 -5.19
N PRO A 76 -0.41 -18.01 -6.29
CA PRO A 76 -1.13 -18.33 -7.53
C PRO A 76 -2.22 -19.41 -7.35
N ALA A 77 -2.04 -20.33 -6.40
CA ALA A 77 -3.01 -21.39 -6.09
C ALA A 77 -4.28 -20.89 -5.36
N LYS A 78 -4.29 -19.66 -4.83
CA LYS A 78 -5.44 -19.09 -4.11
C LYS A 78 -6.31 -18.17 -4.96
N ILE A 79 -5.85 -17.80 -6.15
CA ILE A 79 -6.50 -16.81 -7.02
C ILE A 79 -7.96 -17.17 -7.33
N ASP A 80 -8.25 -18.42 -7.70
CA ASP A 80 -9.62 -18.81 -8.06
C ASP A 80 -10.58 -18.72 -6.87
N GLN A 81 -10.14 -19.11 -5.67
CA GLN A 81 -10.91 -18.98 -4.44
C GLN A 81 -11.17 -17.51 -4.12
N TRP A 82 -10.13 -16.68 -4.16
CA TRP A 82 -10.24 -15.24 -3.87
C TRP A 82 -11.13 -14.51 -4.88
N PHE A 83 -10.95 -14.73 -6.19
CA PHE A 83 -11.75 -14.10 -7.24
C PHE A 83 -13.17 -14.65 -7.36
N ALA A 84 -13.45 -15.84 -6.81
CA ALA A 84 -14.83 -16.27 -6.56
C ALA A 84 -15.47 -15.47 -5.42
N SER A 85 -14.75 -15.24 -4.32
CA SER A 85 -15.23 -14.43 -3.19
C SER A 85 -15.43 -12.95 -3.56
N PHE A 86 -14.50 -12.32 -4.28
CA PHE A 86 -14.54 -10.89 -4.62
C PHE A 86 -15.69 -10.47 -5.57
N ARG A 87 -16.59 -11.37 -5.95
CA ARG A 87 -17.70 -11.09 -6.88
C ARG A 87 -18.78 -10.18 -6.31
N ASP A 88 -18.88 -10.10 -4.98
CA ASP A 88 -19.88 -9.27 -4.30
C ASP A 88 -19.35 -7.87 -3.93
N LEU A 89 -18.07 -7.57 -4.23
CA LEU A 89 -17.51 -6.22 -4.06
C LEU A 89 -18.05 -5.25 -5.12
N PRO A 90 -18.05 -3.93 -4.85
CA PRO A 90 -18.33 -2.90 -5.84
C PRO A 90 -17.54 -3.08 -7.14
N ILE A 91 -18.16 -2.83 -8.29
CA ILE A 91 -17.55 -3.11 -9.61
C ILE A 91 -16.26 -2.30 -9.88
N SER A 92 -16.11 -1.14 -9.24
CA SER A 92 -14.87 -0.35 -9.21
C SER A 92 -13.72 -1.09 -8.52
N GLU A 93 -14.01 -1.80 -7.43
CA GLU A 93 -13.03 -2.55 -6.64
C GLU A 93 -12.73 -3.91 -7.28
N GLN A 94 -13.72 -4.56 -7.90
CA GLN A 94 -13.47 -5.69 -8.79
C GLN A 94 -12.50 -5.32 -9.92
N ARG A 95 -12.63 -4.11 -10.51
CA ARG A 95 -11.68 -3.57 -11.49
C ARG A 95 -10.29 -3.31 -10.89
N LEU A 96 -10.20 -2.79 -9.66
CA LEU A 96 -8.95 -2.61 -8.93
C LEU A 96 -8.23 -3.96 -8.74
N LEU A 97 -8.93 -4.96 -8.20
CA LEU A 97 -8.38 -6.29 -7.94
C LEU A 97 -7.99 -7.01 -9.24
N ALA A 98 -8.81 -6.91 -10.29
CA ALA A 98 -8.46 -7.44 -11.60
C ALA A 98 -7.21 -6.74 -12.21
N SER A 99 -7.05 -5.43 -11.99
CA SER A 99 -5.85 -4.69 -12.40
C SER A 99 -4.60 -5.17 -11.66
N ALA A 100 -4.73 -5.47 -10.37
CA ALA A 100 -3.67 -6.06 -9.55
C ALA A 100 -3.33 -7.50 -9.99
N LEU A 101 -4.32 -8.33 -10.33
CA LEU A 101 -4.09 -9.69 -10.86
C LEU A 101 -3.41 -9.67 -12.23
N TRP A 102 -3.72 -8.70 -13.08
CA TRP A 102 -2.97 -8.50 -14.32
C TRP A 102 -1.53 -8.07 -14.04
N GLN A 103 -1.31 -7.08 -13.15
CA GLN A 103 0.04 -6.63 -12.76
C GLN A 103 0.84 -7.65 -11.92
N SER A 104 0.20 -8.71 -11.40
CA SER A 104 0.90 -9.84 -10.77
C SER A 104 1.56 -10.78 -11.80
N GLY A 105 1.37 -10.54 -13.10
CA GLY A 105 1.80 -11.45 -14.17
C GLY A 105 0.95 -12.71 -14.32
N ASN A 106 -0.17 -12.82 -13.61
CA ASN A 106 -1.03 -14.01 -13.70
C ASN A 106 -1.85 -14.00 -15.00
N ALA A 107 -1.79 -15.10 -15.76
CA ALA A 107 -2.48 -15.25 -17.05
C ALA A 107 -4.01 -14.98 -16.98
N LYS A 108 -4.65 -15.22 -15.82
CA LYS A 108 -6.09 -14.97 -15.61
C LYS A 108 -6.44 -13.49 -15.49
N GLY A 109 -5.50 -12.63 -15.09
CA GLY A 109 -5.74 -11.20 -14.88
C GLY A 109 -6.27 -10.47 -16.11
N ARG A 110 -5.82 -10.86 -17.31
CA ARG A 110 -6.35 -10.36 -18.60
C ARG A 110 -7.84 -10.65 -18.76
N ALA A 111 -8.26 -11.88 -18.48
CA ALA A 111 -9.65 -12.32 -18.65
C ALA A 111 -10.56 -11.66 -17.61
N GLU A 112 -10.11 -11.59 -16.35
CA GLU A 112 -10.85 -10.90 -15.29
C GLU A 112 -11.03 -9.42 -15.59
N LEU A 113 -9.98 -8.70 -16.02
CA LEU A 113 -10.08 -7.28 -16.43
C LEU A 113 -11.14 -7.03 -17.50
N ILE A 114 -11.21 -7.91 -18.51
CA ILE A 114 -12.21 -7.82 -19.58
C ILE A 114 -13.62 -8.09 -19.02
N ARG A 115 -13.78 -9.09 -18.15
CA ARG A 115 -15.06 -9.44 -17.50
C ARG A 115 -15.64 -8.27 -16.69
N VAL A 116 -14.86 -7.72 -15.74
CA VAL A 116 -15.32 -6.65 -14.82
C VAL A 116 -15.54 -5.28 -15.50
N SER A 117 -15.21 -5.21 -16.79
CA SER A 117 -15.30 -4.00 -17.60
C SER A 117 -16.32 -4.13 -18.74
N ALA A 118 -17.06 -5.24 -18.84
CA ALA A 118 -17.98 -5.53 -19.96
C ALA A 118 -18.96 -4.38 -20.26
N ASP A 119 -19.56 -3.82 -19.21
CA ASP A 119 -20.58 -2.77 -19.30
C ASP A 119 -20.03 -1.36 -18.95
N SER A 120 -18.71 -1.19 -18.95
CA SER A 120 -18.05 0.05 -18.55
C SER A 120 -17.68 0.94 -19.74
N SER A 121 -17.83 2.26 -19.59
CA SER A 121 -17.36 3.25 -20.57
C SER A 121 -15.85 3.19 -20.84
N VAL A 122 -15.05 2.64 -19.89
CA VAL A 122 -13.61 2.43 -20.05
C VAL A 122 -13.23 1.09 -20.72
N ARG A 123 -14.22 0.30 -21.19
CA ARG A 123 -13.98 -0.99 -21.84
C ARG A 123 -13.01 -0.95 -23.02
N PRO A 124 -13.05 0.04 -23.95
CA PRO A 124 -12.10 0.08 -25.07
C PRO A 124 -10.65 0.28 -24.59
N GLN A 125 -10.44 1.10 -23.57
CA GLN A 125 -9.14 1.38 -22.97
C GLN A 125 -8.61 0.12 -22.26
N ILE A 126 -9.44 -0.54 -21.45
CA ILE A 126 -9.07 -1.77 -20.73
C ILE A 126 -8.81 -2.91 -21.72
N THR A 127 -9.60 -3.06 -22.79
CA THR A 127 -9.37 -4.08 -23.82
C THR A 127 -8.03 -3.86 -24.53
N ARG A 128 -7.66 -2.61 -24.80
CA ARG A 128 -6.37 -2.25 -25.40
C ARG A 128 -5.19 -2.51 -24.45
N LEU A 129 -5.32 -2.11 -23.18
CA LEU A 129 -4.31 -2.36 -22.14
C LEU A 129 -4.11 -3.87 -21.93
N ALA A 130 -5.20 -4.62 -21.78
CA ALA A 130 -5.19 -6.05 -21.57
C ALA A 130 -4.70 -6.85 -22.80
N ALA A 131 -4.57 -6.22 -23.98
CA ALA A 131 -3.90 -6.83 -25.14
C ALA A 131 -2.36 -6.72 -25.09
N GLN A 132 -1.81 -5.92 -24.17
CA GLN A 132 -0.38 -5.82 -23.93
C GLN A 132 0.07 -6.88 -22.90
N PRO A 133 1.36 -7.29 -22.92
CA PRO A 133 1.92 -8.10 -21.84
C PRO A 133 1.72 -7.41 -20.48
N ALA A 134 1.47 -8.21 -19.44
CA ALA A 134 1.41 -7.73 -18.07
C ALA A 134 2.73 -7.05 -17.67
N VAL A 135 2.67 -5.78 -17.28
CA VAL A 135 3.81 -5.10 -16.65
C VAL A 135 3.76 -5.39 -15.16
N SER A 136 4.80 -6.05 -14.64
CA SER A 136 4.91 -6.30 -13.20
C SER A 136 5.12 -4.98 -12.45
N VAL A 137 4.56 -4.88 -11.25
CA VAL A 137 4.85 -3.73 -10.36
C VAL A 137 6.34 -3.62 -10.09
N ALA A 138 7.05 -4.74 -9.89
CA ALA A 138 8.50 -4.76 -9.70
C ALA A 138 9.31 -4.22 -10.91
N SER A 139 8.74 -4.11 -12.11
CA SER A 139 9.37 -3.50 -13.29
C SER A 139 8.83 -2.10 -13.64
N THR A 140 7.88 -1.59 -12.88
CA THR A 140 7.22 -0.29 -13.15
C THR A 140 8.09 0.87 -12.67
N THR A 141 8.69 1.61 -13.61
CA THR A 141 9.47 2.82 -13.30
C THR A 141 8.62 3.88 -12.60
N VAL A 142 9.12 4.45 -11.49
CA VAL A 142 8.50 5.61 -10.85
C VAL A 142 8.68 6.85 -11.74
N ARG A 143 7.55 7.43 -12.17
CA ARG A 143 7.42 8.63 -13.04
C ARG A 143 6.25 9.55 -12.62
N SER A 144 5.59 9.24 -11.51
CA SER A 144 4.42 9.94 -10.99
C SER A 144 4.09 9.45 -9.58
N ALA A 145 3.33 10.22 -8.80
CA ALA A 145 2.84 9.79 -7.49
C ALA A 145 2.07 8.45 -7.55
N SER A 146 1.27 8.21 -8.60
CA SER A 146 0.56 6.93 -8.78
C SER A 146 1.54 5.75 -8.96
N SER A 147 2.56 5.90 -9.81
CA SER A 147 3.59 4.86 -9.98
C SER A 147 4.49 4.67 -8.75
N MET A 148 4.68 5.72 -7.94
CA MET A 148 5.34 5.61 -6.63
C MET A 148 4.49 4.82 -5.64
N ASN A 149 3.18 5.10 -5.59
CA ASN A 149 2.24 4.40 -4.71
C ASN A 149 2.09 2.92 -5.07
N LEU A 150 2.21 2.54 -6.34
CA LEU A 150 2.34 1.13 -6.75
C LEU A 150 3.56 0.46 -6.08
N GLN A 151 4.72 1.13 -6.07
CA GLN A 151 5.91 0.62 -5.39
C GLN A 151 5.73 0.56 -3.87
N TRP A 152 5.08 1.55 -3.25
CA TRP A 152 4.77 1.50 -1.82
C TRP A 152 3.86 0.32 -1.47
N GLY A 153 2.76 0.12 -2.20
CA GLY A 153 1.90 -1.04 -2.02
C GLY A 153 2.64 -2.37 -2.11
N ALA A 154 3.48 -2.50 -3.15
CA ALA A 154 4.30 -3.70 -3.35
C ALA A 154 5.35 -3.90 -2.24
N PHE A 155 5.94 -2.82 -1.70
CA PHE A 155 6.74 -2.89 -0.48
C PHE A 155 5.93 -3.39 0.72
N LEU A 156 4.73 -2.85 0.97
CA LEU A 156 3.89 -3.23 2.11
C LEU A 156 3.47 -4.72 2.06
N ALA A 157 3.34 -5.29 0.85
CA ALA A 157 3.08 -6.71 0.64
C ALA A 157 4.32 -7.63 0.81
N THR A 158 5.54 -7.10 0.79
CA THR A 158 6.76 -7.91 0.60
C THR A 158 7.94 -7.63 1.54
N GLY A 159 8.10 -6.40 2.00
CA GLY A 159 9.29 -5.92 2.73
C GLY A 159 10.55 -5.80 1.85
N ASP A 160 10.40 -6.00 0.54
CA ASP A 160 11.49 -6.10 -0.44
C ASP A 160 12.09 -4.72 -0.77
N GLU A 161 13.40 -4.63 -0.64
CA GLU A 161 14.17 -3.40 -0.82
C GLU A 161 14.07 -2.83 -2.23
N LYS A 162 13.88 -3.69 -3.25
CA LYS A 162 13.82 -3.28 -4.67
C LYS A 162 12.77 -2.18 -4.92
N HIS A 163 11.65 -2.22 -4.18
CA HIS A 163 10.56 -1.26 -4.31
C HIS A 163 10.98 0.11 -3.79
N VAL A 164 11.61 0.17 -2.62
CA VAL A 164 12.16 1.42 -2.07
C VAL A 164 13.28 1.96 -2.98
N THR A 165 14.18 1.13 -3.50
CA THR A 165 15.22 1.59 -4.44
C THR A 165 14.64 2.13 -5.75
N SER A 166 13.49 1.61 -6.19
CA SER A 166 12.78 2.11 -7.37
C SER A 166 12.19 3.50 -7.14
N ILE A 167 11.87 3.85 -5.89
CA ILE A 167 11.43 5.18 -5.45
C ILE A 167 12.64 6.12 -5.28
N LEU A 168 13.77 5.65 -4.74
CA LEU A 168 15.01 6.43 -4.68
C LEU A 168 15.48 6.88 -6.07
N ALA A 169 15.30 6.04 -7.09
CA ALA A 169 15.61 6.38 -8.48
C ALA A 169 14.76 7.55 -9.04
N ALA A 170 13.64 7.92 -8.41
CA ALA A 170 12.85 9.09 -8.79
C ALA A 170 13.53 10.41 -8.36
N LEU A 171 14.21 10.43 -7.20
CA LEU A 171 14.91 11.61 -6.69
C LEU A 171 15.97 12.14 -7.68
N GLY A 172 16.60 11.23 -8.44
CA GLY A 172 17.69 11.55 -9.37
C GLY A 172 17.26 12.05 -10.74
N ARG A 173 15.96 12.20 -11.02
CA ARG A 173 15.44 12.51 -12.36
C ARG A 173 15.55 13.98 -12.78
N GLY A 174 15.75 14.90 -11.83
CA GLY A 174 15.68 16.35 -12.07
C GLY A 174 14.26 16.90 -12.24
N GLU A 175 13.24 16.06 -12.10
CA GLU A 175 11.82 16.42 -12.09
C GLU A 175 11.44 16.93 -10.69
N ARG A 176 11.51 18.24 -10.47
CA ARG A 176 11.41 18.85 -9.12
C ARG A 176 10.22 18.35 -8.30
N ASP A 177 9.00 18.42 -8.85
CA ASP A 177 7.78 18.05 -8.13
C ASP A 177 7.77 16.57 -7.73
N LEU A 178 8.30 15.69 -8.59
CA LEU A 178 8.45 14.26 -8.32
C LEU A 178 9.53 14.01 -7.26
N THR A 179 10.66 14.74 -7.30
CA THR A 179 11.72 14.68 -6.28
C THR A 179 11.19 15.11 -4.92
N ASP A 180 10.47 16.24 -4.83
CA ASP A 180 9.88 16.75 -3.59
C ASP A 180 8.83 15.76 -3.03
N THR A 181 7.96 15.22 -3.89
CA THR A 181 6.94 14.22 -3.50
C THR A 181 7.58 12.93 -3.00
N ALA A 182 8.60 12.42 -3.69
CA ALA A 182 9.30 11.19 -3.31
C ALA A 182 10.07 11.36 -2.00
N ARG A 183 10.74 12.50 -1.80
CA ARG A 183 11.44 12.82 -0.55
C ARG A 183 10.50 12.87 0.65
N TYR A 184 9.33 13.51 0.51
CA TYR A 184 8.32 13.55 1.56
C TYR A 184 7.81 12.14 1.91
N ALA A 185 7.41 11.36 0.91
CA ALA A 185 6.92 9.99 1.13
C ALA A 185 7.99 9.07 1.74
N LEU A 186 9.27 9.22 1.35
CA LEU A 186 10.39 8.49 1.96
C LEU A 186 10.57 8.85 3.44
N ALA A 187 10.41 10.12 3.82
CA ALA A 187 10.49 10.56 5.21
C ALA A 187 9.34 9.99 6.06
N GLU A 188 8.11 10.06 5.55
CA GLU A 188 6.90 9.53 6.17
C GLU A 188 7.00 8.02 6.40
N HIS A 189 7.25 7.24 5.33
CA HIS A 189 7.37 5.79 5.43
C HIS A 189 8.60 5.33 6.23
N ALA A 190 9.71 6.09 6.26
CA ALA A 190 10.84 5.78 7.13
C ALA A 190 10.57 6.09 8.62
N ALA A 191 9.71 7.06 8.93
CA ALA A 191 9.25 7.28 10.30
C ALA A 191 8.32 6.14 10.76
N ALA A 192 7.37 5.73 9.91
CA ALA A 192 6.38 4.70 10.22
C ALA A 192 6.93 3.25 10.19
N HIS A 193 7.92 2.97 9.34
CA HIS A 193 8.41 1.60 9.10
C HIS A 193 9.94 1.49 9.33
N PRO A 194 10.39 0.83 10.41
CA PRO A 194 11.82 0.62 10.69
C PRO A 194 12.60 -0.04 9.54
N ARG A 195 11.95 -0.92 8.75
CA ARG A 195 12.58 -1.55 7.57
C ARG A 195 12.87 -0.54 6.47
N VAL A 196 11.99 0.44 6.22
CA VAL A 196 12.22 1.51 5.24
C VAL A 196 13.38 2.40 5.70
N LEU A 197 13.41 2.82 6.96
CA LEU A 197 14.53 3.60 7.50
C LEU A 197 15.88 2.87 7.37
N ALA A 198 15.90 1.55 7.66
CA ALA A 198 17.10 0.73 7.49
C ALA A 198 17.58 0.71 6.03
N ILE A 199 16.67 0.52 5.07
CA ILE A 199 16.97 0.59 3.63
C ILE A 199 17.49 1.98 3.24
N CYS A 200 16.80 3.05 3.65
CA CYS A 200 17.21 4.41 3.34
C CYS A 200 18.62 4.73 3.84
N ARG A 201 18.98 4.27 5.05
CA ARG A 201 20.34 4.42 5.61
C ARG A 201 21.38 3.62 4.82
N ASP A 202 21.12 2.34 4.52
CA ASP A 202 22.02 1.47 3.75
C ASP A 202 22.25 1.97 2.31
N GLN A 203 21.27 2.67 1.75
CA GLN A 203 21.35 3.24 0.41
C GLN A 203 22.12 4.57 0.35
N LEU A 204 22.34 5.28 1.47
CA LEU A 204 23.04 6.58 1.47
C LEU A 204 24.40 6.54 0.77
N ASP A 205 25.23 5.54 1.05
CA ASP A 205 26.56 5.44 0.48
C ASP A 205 26.55 4.94 -0.97
N ARG A 206 25.50 4.21 -1.36
CA ARG A 206 25.33 3.58 -2.69
C ARG A 206 24.78 4.53 -3.75
N GLN A 207 24.07 5.58 -3.35
CA GLN A 207 23.39 6.49 -4.28
C GLN A 207 24.30 7.60 -4.81
N PRO A 208 24.06 8.12 -6.05
CA PRO A 208 24.75 9.29 -6.59
C PRO A 208 24.60 10.52 -5.69
N ALA A 209 25.54 11.47 -5.76
CA ALA A 209 25.59 12.62 -4.85
C ALA A 209 24.30 13.46 -4.80
N SER A 210 23.61 13.64 -5.93
CA SER A 210 22.31 14.34 -5.99
C SER A 210 21.22 13.59 -5.22
N VAL A 211 21.06 12.29 -5.48
CA VAL A 211 20.09 11.41 -4.78
C VAL A 211 20.41 11.31 -3.29
N ARG A 212 21.70 11.19 -2.94
CA ARG A 212 22.17 11.13 -1.56
C ARG A 212 21.74 12.35 -0.75
N THR A 213 21.86 13.57 -1.29
CA THR A 213 21.45 14.80 -0.59
C THR A 213 19.95 14.78 -0.24
N GLU A 214 19.09 14.40 -1.18
CA GLU A 214 17.64 14.34 -0.92
C GLU A 214 17.28 13.17 0.02
N LEU A 215 17.99 12.04 -0.07
CA LEU A 215 17.82 10.90 0.84
C LEU A 215 18.28 11.23 2.27
N GLN A 216 19.36 11.98 2.45
CA GLN A 216 19.78 12.50 3.77
C GLN A 216 18.72 13.41 4.38
N ALA A 217 18.11 14.29 3.58
CA ALA A 217 17.01 15.13 4.02
C ALA A 217 15.78 14.29 4.46
N ALA A 218 15.42 13.26 3.69
CA ALA A 218 14.33 12.34 4.05
C ALA A 218 14.61 11.57 5.36
N VAL A 219 15.82 11.00 5.51
CA VAL A 219 16.23 10.27 6.73
C VAL A 219 16.22 11.19 7.95
N LYS A 220 16.75 12.42 7.84
CA LYS A 220 16.75 13.40 8.93
C LYS A 220 15.33 13.80 9.35
N ALA A 221 14.43 14.01 8.39
CA ALA A 221 13.03 14.31 8.66
C ALA A 221 12.30 13.13 9.33
N ALA A 222 12.55 11.90 8.86
CA ALA A 222 12.00 10.68 9.46
C ALA A 222 12.42 10.50 10.93
N GLU A 223 13.69 10.78 11.24
CA GLU A 223 14.23 10.66 12.59
C GLU A 223 13.70 11.74 13.54
N ALA A 224 13.49 12.96 13.05
CA ALA A 224 12.88 14.05 13.82
C ALA A 224 11.39 13.81 14.14
N ASN A 225 10.68 13.10 13.26
CA ASN A 225 9.24 12.81 13.38
C ASN A 225 8.92 11.47 14.06
N LYS A 226 9.91 10.75 14.60
CA LYS A 226 9.63 9.53 15.37
C LYS A 226 8.85 9.87 16.65
N PRO A 227 7.73 9.19 16.93
CA PRO A 227 7.10 9.29 18.23
C PRO A 227 8.09 8.80 19.30
N THR A 228 8.33 9.63 20.31
CA THR A 228 9.11 9.23 21.49
C THR A 228 8.32 8.15 22.23
N ILE A 229 8.89 6.94 22.31
CA ILE A 229 8.34 5.79 23.04
C ILE A 229 8.69 5.94 24.53
#